data_AF-A0A8J5NLM0-F1
#
_entry.id   AF-A0A8J5NLM0-F1
#
_cell.length_a   1.000
_cell.length_b   1.000
_cell.length_c   1.000
_cell.angle_alpha   90.00
_cell.angle_beta   90.00
_cell.angle_gamma   90.00
#
_symmetry.space_group_name_H-M   'P 1'
#
loop_
_entity.id
_entity.type
_entity.pdbx_description
1 polymer ?
#
loop_
_entity_poly.entity_id
_entity_poly.type
_entity_poly.pdbx_seq_one_letter_code
_entity_poly.pdbx_strand_id
1 'polypeptide(L)'
;MTMTMRNGLLLSNKSGYIAAFLSVLGSVLGYLPRLRDCIARRALMDNDGYAGLDRGFFLTDQHGAGKTAQIWVKMADGTVLLSDHIFRESTSILTVLVLGSVTAQEASELKQAIDSGELPPNILAENVVILRGDESPYNSVTAPWISELFPCRPDDLEKMGVSLLRGYDPASFRRRFHSSTCYVLVRPDFIVFSQAKSIEDLAGQLGQAKKLLAQK
;
A
#
# COMPACT_ATOMS: atom_id res chain seq x y z
N MET A 1 -0.29 9.07 -21.84
CA MET A 1 0.15 10.28 -21.11
C MET A 1 -0.26 10.09 -19.66
N THR A 2 0.56 9.36 -18.89
CA THR A 2 0.30 9.00 -17.48
C THR A 2 1.63 8.55 -16.87
N MET A 3 2.55 9.52 -16.75
CA MET A 3 3.78 9.44 -15.96
C MET A 3 3.97 10.76 -15.18
N THR A 4 2.88 11.42 -14.80
CA THR A 4 2.93 12.81 -14.33
C THR A 4 2.89 12.98 -12.82
N MET A 5 2.84 11.93 -12.00
CA MET A 5 2.60 12.16 -10.55
C MET A 5 3.47 11.40 -9.56
N ARG A 6 4.64 10.89 -9.95
CA ARG A 6 5.54 10.24 -8.97
C ARG A 6 6.98 10.77 -8.88
N ASN A 7 7.33 11.86 -9.58
CA ASN A 7 8.67 12.47 -9.45
C ASN A 7 8.71 14.01 -9.51
N GLY A 8 7.56 14.70 -9.57
CA GLY A 8 7.53 16.16 -9.69
C GLY A 8 8.17 16.92 -8.52
N LEU A 9 8.24 16.31 -7.32
CA LEU A 9 8.80 16.94 -6.13
C LEU A 9 10.27 16.59 -5.83
N LEU A 10 10.84 15.57 -6.47
CA LEU A 10 12.22 15.13 -6.20
C LEU A 10 13.28 15.82 -7.09
N LEU A 11 12.86 16.62 -8.07
CA LEU A 11 13.77 17.26 -9.04
C LEU A 11 13.62 18.78 -9.17
N SER A 12 12.80 19.44 -8.35
CA SER A 12 12.60 20.89 -8.46
C SER A 12 13.83 21.73 -8.05
N ASN A 13 14.97 21.11 -7.70
CA ASN A 13 16.14 21.87 -7.23
C ASN A 13 17.52 21.46 -7.75
N LYS A 14 17.64 20.62 -8.80
CA LYS A 14 18.96 20.41 -9.44
C LYS A 14 18.89 20.22 -10.95
N SER A 15 19.47 21.19 -11.65
CA SER A 15 20.04 21.15 -13.01
C SER A 15 19.06 20.81 -14.15
N GLY A 16 18.73 21.82 -14.98
CA GLY A 16 17.96 21.64 -16.22
C GLY A 16 18.57 20.62 -17.20
N TYR A 17 19.88 20.32 -17.09
CA TYR A 17 20.54 19.28 -17.87
C TYR A 17 20.09 17.87 -17.47
N ILE A 18 19.80 17.62 -16.20
CA ILE A 18 19.29 16.33 -15.72
C ILE A 18 17.87 16.12 -16.26
N ALA A 19 17.03 17.16 -16.24
CA ALA A 19 15.69 17.11 -16.82
C ALA A 19 15.72 16.86 -18.34
N ALA A 20 16.62 17.53 -19.07
CA ALA A 20 16.81 17.31 -20.50
C ALA A 20 17.30 15.87 -20.80
N PHE A 21 18.29 15.39 -20.04
CA PHE A 21 18.79 14.03 -20.17
C PHE A 21 17.71 12.97 -19.90
N LEU A 22 16.91 13.15 -18.83
CA LEU A 22 15.78 12.28 -18.52
C LEU A 22 14.70 12.31 -19.59
N SER A 23 14.46 13.46 -20.24
CA SER A 23 13.50 13.60 -21.33
C SER A 23 13.96 12.88 -22.60
N VAL A 24 15.26 12.95 -22.92
CA VAL A 24 15.87 12.21 -24.03
C VAL A 24 15.82 10.71 -23.75
N LEU A 25 16.17 10.28 -22.53
CA LEU A 25 16.06 8.87 -22.13
C LEU A 25 14.61 8.37 -22.21
N GLY A 26 13.64 9.16 -21.74
CA GLY A 26 12.22 8.83 -21.82
C GLY A 26 11.75 8.68 -23.27
N SER A 27 12.25 9.53 -24.17
CA SER A 27 11.95 9.47 -25.61
C SER A 27 12.57 8.24 -26.27
N VAL A 28 13.85 7.94 -25.98
CA VAL A 28 14.57 6.75 -26.48
C VAL A 28 13.93 5.45 -25.96
N LEU A 29 13.52 5.40 -24.69
CA LEU A 29 12.75 4.29 -24.13
C LEU A 29 11.36 4.17 -24.76
N GLY A 30 10.79 5.26 -25.27
CA GLY A 30 9.57 5.27 -26.07
C GLY A 30 9.70 4.51 -27.40
N TYR A 31 10.88 4.56 -28.03
CA TYR A 31 11.19 3.81 -29.25
C TYR A 31 11.52 2.33 -29.00
N LEU A 32 11.81 1.96 -27.75
CA LEU A 32 12.16 0.59 -27.34
C LEU A 32 11.15 0.06 -26.30
N PRO A 33 9.91 -0.24 -26.73
CA PRO A 33 8.84 -0.66 -25.82
C PRO A 33 9.22 -1.88 -24.98
N ARG A 34 9.99 -2.83 -25.54
CA ARG A 34 10.48 -4.01 -24.79
C ARG A 34 11.39 -3.65 -23.62
N LEU A 35 12.21 -2.62 -23.75
CA LEU A 35 13.20 -2.21 -22.75
C LEU A 35 12.51 -1.40 -21.65
N ARG A 36 11.60 -0.50 -22.05
CA ARG A 36 10.67 0.19 -21.14
C ARG A 36 9.84 -0.81 -20.33
N ASP A 37 9.27 -1.82 -20.98
CA ASP A 37 8.46 -2.85 -20.31
C ASP A 37 9.30 -3.75 -19.40
N CYS A 38 10.59 -3.95 -19.70
CA CYS A 38 11.51 -4.71 -18.84
C CYS A 38 11.86 -3.90 -17.58
N ILE A 39 12.17 -2.62 -17.73
CA ILE A 39 12.43 -1.70 -16.61
C ILE A 39 11.17 -1.54 -15.75
N ALA A 40 10.01 -1.34 -16.38
CA ALA A 40 8.73 -1.23 -15.69
C ALA A 40 8.40 -2.53 -14.93
N ARG A 41 8.61 -3.70 -15.55
CA ARG A 41 8.46 -4.99 -14.84
C ARG A 41 9.40 -5.11 -13.66
N ARG A 42 10.66 -4.71 -13.80
CA ARG A 42 11.63 -4.75 -12.69
C ARG A 42 11.23 -3.82 -11.54
N ALA A 43 10.74 -2.63 -11.86
CA ALA A 43 10.23 -1.68 -10.88
C ALA A 43 8.93 -2.17 -10.21
N LEU A 44 8.07 -2.89 -10.92
CA LEU A 44 6.89 -3.56 -10.36
C LEU A 44 7.23 -4.78 -9.51
N MET A 45 8.37 -5.42 -9.76
CA MET A 45 8.90 -6.55 -8.99
C MET A 45 9.75 -6.12 -7.78
N ASP A 46 9.99 -4.81 -7.60
CA ASP A 46 10.63 -4.27 -6.40
C ASP A 46 9.74 -4.53 -5.17
N ASN A 47 10.04 -5.64 -4.51
CA ASN A 47 9.37 -6.12 -3.30
C ASN A 47 10.23 -5.89 -2.05
N ASP A 48 11.55 -5.76 -2.24
CA ASP A 48 12.51 -5.80 -1.15
C ASP A 48 12.33 -4.61 -0.20
N GLY A 49 11.94 -3.43 -0.72
CA GLY A 49 11.72 -2.26 0.13
C GLY A 49 12.98 -1.94 0.94
N TYR A 50 12.90 -2.13 2.26
CA TYR A 50 14.00 -2.01 3.22
C TYR A 50 14.41 -3.36 3.85
N ALA A 51 13.96 -4.49 3.29
CA ALA A 51 14.31 -5.82 3.76
C ALA A 51 15.84 -6.00 3.80
N GLY A 52 16.32 -6.56 4.92
CA GLY A 52 17.76 -6.73 5.18
C GLY A 52 18.45 -5.52 5.82
N LEU A 53 17.73 -4.43 6.11
CA LEU A 53 18.23 -3.37 6.98
C LEU A 53 17.93 -3.69 8.44
N ASP A 54 18.99 -3.75 9.26
CA ASP A 54 18.88 -4.03 10.71
C ASP A 54 18.31 -2.85 11.52
N ARG A 55 18.16 -1.68 10.89
CA ARG A 55 17.71 -0.45 11.56
C ARG A 55 16.68 0.28 10.69
N GLY A 56 15.53 0.58 11.29
CA GLY A 56 14.48 1.36 10.66
C GLY A 56 13.22 1.44 11.51
N PHE A 57 12.20 2.14 11.00
CA PHE A 57 10.88 2.18 11.64
C PHE A 57 10.00 1.06 11.06
N PHE A 58 10.27 -0.16 11.50
CA PHE A 58 9.57 -1.41 11.16
C PHE A 58 10.03 -2.53 12.11
N LEU A 59 9.28 -3.63 12.15
CA LEU A 59 9.54 -4.81 12.98
C LEU A 59 9.98 -5.97 12.10
N THR A 60 11.31 -6.16 11.98
CA THR A 60 11.92 -7.16 11.10
C THR A 60 11.47 -8.60 11.44
N ASP A 61 11.40 -8.93 12.74
CA ASP A 61 10.96 -10.25 13.22
C ASP A 61 9.49 -10.57 12.89
N GLN A 62 8.72 -9.57 12.46
CA GLN A 62 7.31 -9.67 12.13
C GLN A 62 7.07 -9.33 10.66
N HIS A 63 8.05 -9.65 9.81
CA HIS A 63 7.98 -9.47 8.35
C HIS A 63 7.76 -8.01 7.94
N GLY A 64 8.28 -7.06 8.73
CA GLY A 64 8.37 -5.65 8.37
C GLY A 64 9.42 -5.38 7.27
N ALA A 65 9.57 -4.12 6.92
CA ALA A 65 10.52 -3.58 5.93
C ALA A 65 10.19 -3.88 4.45
N GLY A 66 9.37 -4.88 4.15
CA GLY A 66 8.90 -5.17 2.80
C GLY A 66 8.06 -4.02 2.21
N LYS A 67 7.95 -3.96 0.89
CA LYS A 67 7.18 -2.93 0.18
C LYS A 67 5.90 -3.50 -0.40
N THR A 68 4.76 -2.86 -0.19
CA THR A 68 3.48 -3.31 -0.75
C THR A 68 3.41 -3.08 -2.26
N ALA A 69 2.55 -3.85 -2.96
CA ALA A 69 2.39 -3.69 -4.39
C ALA A 69 1.51 -2.47 -4.68
N GLN A 70 1.63 -1.94 -5.89
CA GLN A 70 0.72 -0.94 -6.39
C GLN A 70 -0.29 -1.61 -7.31
N ILE A 71 -1.57 -1.57 -6.94
CA ILE A 71 -2.66 -2.16 -7.72
C ILE A 71 -3.79 -1.16 -7.90
N TRP A 72 -4.56 -1.31 -8.98
CA TRP A 72 -5.80 -0.56 -9.13
C TRP A 72 -6.87 -1.17 -8.22
N VAL A 73 -7.54 -0.30 -7.50
CA VAL A 73 -8.62 -0.66 -6.58
C VAL A 73 -9.85 0.19 -6.86
N LYS A 74 -11.00 -0.40 -6.60
CA LYS A 74 -12.30 0.24 -6.62
C LYS A 74 -12.78 0.40 -5.19
N MET A 75 -13.25 1.60 -4.85
CA MET A 75 -13.90 1.89 -3.58
C MET A 75 -15.39 1.54 -3.64
N ALA A 76 -16.04 1.43 -2.49
CA ALA A 76 -17.47 1.11 -2.39
C ALA A 76 -18.39 2.13 -3.11
N ASP A 77 -17.95 3.39 -3.22
CA ASP A 77 -18.64 4.46 -3.96
C ASP A 77 -18.50 4.35 -5.50
N GLY A 78 -17.71 3.37 -5.97
CA GLY A 78 -17.44 3.14 -7.39
C GLY A 78 -16.20 3.85 -7.92
N THR A 79 -15.53 4.67 -7.11
CA THR A 79 -14.31 5.39 -7.50
C THR A 79 -13.18 4.39 -7.75
N VAL A 80 -12.54 4.48 -8.91
CA VAL A 80 -11.39 3.66 -9.28
C VAL A 80 -10.12 4.49 -9.16
N LEU A 81 -9.18 4.00 -8.35
CA LEU A 81 -7.92 4.68 -8.09
C LEU A 81 -6.80 3.67 -7.84
N LEU A 82 -5.59 4.18 -7.78
CA LEU A 82 -4.42 3.38 -7.53
C LEU A 82 -4.23 3.26 -6.01
N SER A 83 -3.88 2.07 -5.51
CA SER A 83 -3.79 1.80 -4.07
C SER A 83 -2.85 2.74 -3.34
N ASP A 84 -1.92 3.39 -4.05
CA ASP A 84 -1.00 4.36 -3.47
C ASP A 84 -1.60 5.70 -3.10
N HIS A 85 -2.76 6.04 -3.65
CA HIS A 85 -3.42 7.28 -3.28
C HIS A 85 -3.86 7.25 -1.81
N ILE A 86 -4.37 6.10 -1.37
CA ILE A 86 -5.06 5.92 -0.08
C ILE A 86 -4.10 6.12 1.09
N PHE A 87 -2.91 5.52 1.02
CA PHE A 87 -1.94 5.61 2.10
C PHE A 87 -1.21 6.96 2.12
N ARG A 88 -1.18 7.69 1.00
CA ARG A 88 -0.52 9.00 0.90
C ARG A 88 -1.34 10.16 1.43
N GLU A 89 -2.66 10.06 1.34
CA GLU A 89 -3.56 11.10 1.84
C GLU A 89 -3.67 11.10 3.35
N SER A 90 -3.30 9.99 4.00
CA SER A 90 -3.24 9.93 5.46
C SER A 90 -2.14 10.82 6.00
N THR A 91 -2.49 11.67 6.96
CA THR A 91 -1.52 12.45 7.77
C THR A 91 -0.82 11.60 8.82
N SER A 92 -1.22 10.33 8.97
CA SER A 92 -0.72 9.44 10.02
C SER A 92 0.52 8.65 9.59
N ILE A 93 1.36 8.27 10.56
CA ILE A 93 2.60 7.52 10.30
C ILE A 93 2.31 6.07 9.88
N LEU A 94 1.21 5.49 10.37
CA LEU A 94 0.79 4.13 10.12
C LEU A 94 -0.69 4.08 9.77
N THR A 95 -1.06 3.10 8.96
CA THR A 95 -2.43 2.74 8.62
C THR A 95 -2.61 1.25 8.85
N VAL A 96 -3.74 0.85 9.45
CA VAL A 96 -4.10 -0.56 9.53
C VAL A 96 -4.69 -0.99 8.19
N LEU A 97 -4.04 -1.97 7.57
CA LEU A 97 -4.50 -2.66 6.39
C LEU A 97 -4.93 -4.07 6.76
N VAL A 98 -6.17 -4.41 6.48
CA VAL A 98 -6.73 -5.75 6.62
C VAL A 98 -6.71 -6.44 5.27
N LEU A 99 -6.22 -7.68 5.23
CA LEU A 99 -6.16 -8.50 4.03
C LEU A 99 -7.28 -9.54 4.08
N GLY A 100 -8.28 -9.40 3.21
CA GLY A 100 -9.42 -10.31 3.12
C GLY A 100 -10.71 -9.66 3.63
N SER A 101 -11.59 -10.49 4.20
CA SER A 101 -12.87 -10.07 4.76
C SER A 101 -12.82 -10.09 6.28
N VAL A 102 -13.53 -9.16 6.91
CA VAL A 102 -13.80 -9.17 8.35
C VAL A 102 -15.29 -9.29 8.59
N THR A 103 -15.65 -9.96 9.66
CA THR A 103 -17.01 -9.97 10.19
C THR A 103 -17.30 -8.70 11.00
N ALA A 104 -18.58 -8.41 11.26
CA ALA A 104 -18.94 -7.28 12.13
C ALA A 104 -18.37 -7.43 13.56
N GLN A 105 -18.28 -8.66 14.06
CA GLN A 105 -17.69 -8.96 15.36
C GLN A 105 -16.18 -8.68 15.36
N GLU A 106 -15.44 -9.19 14.36
CA GLU A 106 -14.01 -8.92 14.22
C GLU A 106 -13.73 -7.42 14.02
N ALA A 107 -14.60 -6.69 13.31
CA ALA A 107 -14.47 -5.24 13.18
C ALA A 107 -14.61 -4.54 14.54
N SER A 108 -15.54 -4.96 15.40
CA SER A 108 -15.67 -4.44 16.75
C SER A 108 -14.44 -4.73 17.61
N GLU A 109 -13.93 -5.96 17.56
CA GLU A 109 -12.73 -6.37 18.30
C GLU A 109 -11.48 -5.63 17.81
N LEU A 110 -11.36 -5.44 16.48
CA LEU A 110 -10.28 -4.67 15.87
C LEU A 110 -10.32 -3.22 16.33
N LYS A 111 -11.50 -2.61 16.35
CA LYS A 111 -11.67 -1.23 16.84
C LYS A 111 -11.27 -1.11 18.30
N GLN A 112 -11.71 -2.06 19.13
CA GLN A 112 -11.34 -2.11 20.54
C GLN A 112 -9.81 -2.24 20.73
N ALA A 113 -9.14 -3.09 19.94
CA ALA A 113 -7.69 -3.27 20.00
C ALA A 113 -6.93 -2.00 19.59
N ILE A 114 -7.41 -1.29 18.56
CA ILE A 114 -6.87 -0.01 18.12
C ILE A 114 -7.03 1.05 19.21
N ASP A 115 -8.23 1.19 19.77
CA ASP A 115 -8.55 2.22 20.76
C ASP A 115 -7.80 1.97 22.08
N SER A 116 -7.66 0.69 22.48
CA SER A 116 -6.90 0.29 23.68
C SER A 116 -5.39 0.51 23.55
N GLY A 117 -4.88 0.69 22.33
CA GLY A 117 -3.46 0.95 22.09
C GLY A 117 -3.00 2.33 22.58
N GLU A 118 -3.94 3.27 22.82
CA GLU A 118 -3.69 4.64 23.26
C GLU A 118 -2.50 5.28 22.51
N LEU A 119 -2.51 5.15 21.18
CA LEU A 119 -1.47 5.75 20.35
C LEU A 119 -1.68 7.27 20.27
N PRO A 120 -0.60 8.07 20.26
CA PRO A 120 -0.72 9.51 20.08
C PRO A 120 -1.48 9.85 18.80
N PRO A 121 -2.21 10.97 18.78
CA PRO A 121 -2.85 11.46 17.56
C PRO A 121 -1.79 11.64 16.47
N ASN A 122 -2.11 11.25 15.24
CA ASN A 122 -1.23 11.19 14.06
C ASN A 122 -0.28 9.99 13.94
N ILE A 123 -0.26 9.05 14.90
CA ILE A 123 0.53 7.83 14.72
C ILE A 123 -0.20 6.81 13.86
N LEU A 124 -1.47 6.57 14.18
CA LEU A 124 -2.31 5.62 13.47
C LEU A 124 -3.46 6.36 12.80
N ALA A 125 -3.71 6.05 11.54
CA ALA A 125 -4.85 6.55 10.81
C ALA A 125 -6.14 6.14 11.51
N GLU A 126 -7.09 7.07 11.60
CA GLU A 126 -8.43 6.80 12.16
C GLU A 126 -9.18 5.74 11.34
N ASN A 127 -8.95 5.75 10.02
CA ASN A 127 -9.56 4.82 9.09
C ASN A 127 -8.72 3.55 8.95
N VAL A 128 -9.41 2.41 9.03
CA VAL A 128 -8.89 1.10 8.68
C VAL A 128 -9.19 0.81 7.22
N VAL A 129 -8.19 0.34 6.49
CA VAL A 129 -8.33 -0.04 5.08
C VAL A 129 -8.50 -1.55 4.99
N ILE A 130 -9.57 -2.02 4.35
CA ILE A 130 -9.77 -3.45 4.06
C ILE A 130 -9.53 -3.66 2.57
N LEU A 131 -8.56 -4.49 2.22
CA LEU A 131 -8.40 -4.96 0.85
C LEU A 131 -9.02 -6.35 0.70
N ARG A 132 -10.15 -6.41 -0.01
CA ARG A 132 -10.88 -7.64 -0.27
C ARG A 132 -10.17 -8.48 -1.32
N GLY A 133 -10.32 -9.81 -1.22
CA GLY A 133 -9.81 -10.75 -2.22
C GLY A 133 -10.77 -10.96 -3.39
N ASP A 134 -12.05 -10.63 -3.19
CA ASP A 134 -13.15 -10.76 -4.13
C ASP A 134 -13.73 -9.40 -4.52
N GLU A 135 -14.49 -9.35 -5.62
CA GLU A 135 -15.14 -8.13 -6.13
C GLU A 135 -16.52 -7.88 -5.52
N SER A 136 -16.91 -8.72 -4.56
CA SER A 136 -18.29 -8.84 -4.10
C SER A 136 -18.54 -7.97 -2.85
N PRO A 137 -19.38 -6.93 -2.93
CA PRO A 137 -19.74 -6.12 -1.78
C PRO A 137 -20.79 -6.82 -0.88
N TYR A 138 -21.25 -8.03 -1.23
CA TYR A 138 -22.35 -8.70 -0.53
C TYR A 138 -22.09 -8.98 0.96
N ASN A 139 -20.84 -8.90 1.40
CA ASN A 139 -20.43 -9.05 2.81
C ASN A 139 -19.64 -7.82 3.32
N SER A 140 -19.92 -6.62 2.80
CA SER A 140 -19.22 -5.40 3.23
C SER A 140 -19.57 -5.03 4.66
N VAL A 141 -18.58 -4.68 5.47
CA VAL A 141 -18.82 -4.11 6.80
C VAL A 141 -18.96 -2.59 6.64
N THR A 142 -20.20 -2.11 6.73
CA THR A 142 -20.47 -0.67 6.67
C THR A 142 -20.16 -0.04 8.03
N ALA A 143 -18.97 0.53 8.18
CA ALA A 143 -18.62 1.36 9.31
C ALA A 143 -17.90 2.64 8.83
N PRO A 144 -18.17 3.81 9.42
CA PRO A 144 -17.61 5.09 8.94
C PRO A 144 -16.08 5.18 9.07
N TRP A 145 -15.47 4.36 9.93
CA TRP A 145 -14.02 4.26 10.12
C TRP A 145 -13.38 3.16 9.27
N ILE A 146 -14.14 2.49 8.39
CA ILE A 146 -13.66 1.42 7.51
C ILE A 146 -13.76 1.89 6.06
N SER A 147 -12.66 1.73 5.32
CA SER A 147 -12.59 1.92 3.88
C SER A 147 -12.35 0.58 3.20
N GLU A 148 -13.36 0.05 2.51
CA GLU A 148 -13.23 -1.19 1.74
C GLU A 148 -12.76 -0.93 0.31
N LEU A 149 -11.80 -1.75 -0.12
CA LEU A 149 -11.17 -1.71 -1.42
C LEU A 149 -11.29 -3.05 -2.11
N PHE A 150 -11.65 -3.00 -3.39
CA PHE A 150 -11.82 -4.16 -4.25
C PHE A 150 -10.78 -4.10 -5.37
N PRO A 151 -9.89 -5.10 -5.53
CA PRO A 151 -8.92 -5.12 -6.62
C PRO A 151 -9.61 -5.08 -7.98
N CYS A 152 -9.18 -4.19 -8.87
CA CYS A 152 -9.72 -4.12 -10.23
C CYS A 152 -9.06 -5.16 -11.14
N ARG A 153 -9.90 -5.90 -11.89
CA ARG A 153 -9.44 -6.81 -12.93
C ARG A 153 -8.89 -6.08 -14.16
N PRO A 154 -7.95 -6.69 -14.89
CA PRO A 154 -7.40 -6.11 -16.11
C PRO A 154 -8.50 -5.75 -17.13
N ASP A 155 -9.44 -6.65 -17.38
CA ASP A 155 -10.51 -6.46 -18.37
C ASP A 155 -11.38 -5.24 -18.09
N ASP A 156 -11.66 -4.95 -16.81
CA ASP A 156 -12.50 -3.82 -16.42
C ASP A 156 -11.75 -2.49 -16.53
N LEU A 157 -10.45 -2.50 -16.23
CA LEU A 157 -9.58 -1.34 -16.42
C LEU A 157 -9.40 -1.01 -17.91
N GLU A 158 -9.28 -2.02 -18.77
CA GLU A 158 -9.20 -1.83 -20.22
C GLU A 158 -10.50 -1.21 -20.79
N LYS A 159 -11.67 -1.68 -20.35
CA LYS A 159 -12.97 -1.07 -20.71
C LYS A 159 -13.07 0.40 -20.29
N MET A 160 -12.44 0.77 -19.18
CA MET A 160 -12.35 2.15 -18.69
C MET A 160 -11.29 2.99 -19.40
N GLY A 161 -10.57 2.42 -20.39
CA GLY A 161 -9.52 3.11 -21.13
C GLY A 161 -8.20 3.26 -20.35
N VAL A 162 -8.03 2.53 -19.24
CA VAL A 162 -6.79 2.54 -18.46
C VAL A 162 -5.76 1.66 -19.15
N SER A 163 -4.65 2.27 -19.57
CA SER A 163 -3.52 1.52 -20.14
C SER A 163 -2.74 0.80 -19.03
N LEU A 164 -2.79 -0.53 -19.03
CA LEU A 164 -2.11 -1.37 -18.06
C LEU A 164 -0.67 -1.65 -18.46
N LEU A 165 0.21 -1.74 -17.46
CA LEU A 165 1.56 -2.26 -17.65
C LEU A 165 1.48 -3.76 -17.94
N ARG A 166 2.29 -4.22 -18.90
CA ARG A 166 2.34 -5.62 -19.29
C ARG A 166 2.77 -6.49 -18.10
N GLY A 167 1.90 -7.42 -17.70
CA GLY A 167 2.12 -8.27 -16.53
C GLY A 167 1.53 -7.71 -15.23
N TYR A 168 0.68 -6.68 -15.31
CA TYR A 168 -0.19 -6.28 -14.20
C TYR A 168 -1.00 -7.48 -13.71
N ASP A 169 -0.90 -7.76 -12.42
CA ASP A 169 -1.65 -8.79 -11.74
C ASP A 169 -2.13 -8.25 -10.38
N PRO A 170 -3.44 -8.10 -10.15
CA PRO A 170 -3.95 -7.63 -8.87
C PRO A 170 -3.59 -8.58 -7.71
N ALA A 171 -3.42 -9.89 -7.98
CA ALA A 171 -3.01 -10.85 -6.95
C ALA A 171 -1.55 -10.62 -6.48
N SER A 172 -0.76 -9.86 -7.23
CA SER A 172 0.60 -9.46 -6.83
C SER A 172 0.62 -8.74 -5.48
N PHE A 173 -0.43 -8.01 -5.11
CA PHE A 173 -0.53 -7.34 -3.82
C PHE A 173 -0.55 -8.34 -2.66
N ARG A 174 -1.46 -9.32 -2.70
CA ARG A 174 -1.56 -10.34 -1.64
C ARG A 174 -0.31 -11.22 -1.56
N ARG A 175 0.33 -11.51 -2.70
CA ARG A 175 1.56 -12.32 -2.78
C ARG A 175 2.78 -11.71 -2.09
N ARG A 176 2.76 -10.41 -1.76
CA ARG A 176 3.85 -9.77 -1.02
C ARG A 176 3.79 -9.95 0.50
N PHE A 177 2.68 -10.48 1.01
CA PHE A 177 2.50 -10.74 2.44
C PHE A 177 2.57 -12.24 2.71
N HIS A 178 2.92 -12.61 3.94
CA HIS A 178 2.88 -14.00 4.36
C HIS A 178 1.45 -14.58 4.20
N SER A 179 1.33 -15.87 3.90
CA SER A 179 0.03 -16.49 3.58
C SER A 179 -0.95 -16.45 4.75
N SER A 180 -0.45 -16.42 5.98
CA SER A 180 -1.25 -16.29 7.21
C SER A 180 -1.51 -14.86 7.67
N THR A 181 -0.99 -13.85 6.96
CA THR A 181 -1.17 -12.44 7.35
C THR A 181 -2.61 -12.00 7.11
N CYS A 182 -3.23 -11.46 8.16
CA CYS A 182 -4.58 -10.90 8.15
C CYS A 182 -4.56 -9.38 8.37
N TYR A 183 -3.61 -8.89 9.17
CA TYR A 183 -3.47 -7.48 9.52
C TYR A 183 -2.06 -6.99 9.21
N VAL A 184 -1.95 -5.76 8.73
CA VAL A 184 -0.68 -5.15 8.36
C VAL A 184 -0.68 -3.72 8.84
N LEU A 185 0.40 -3.31 9.50
CA LEU A 185 0.67 -1.89 9.72
C LEU A 185 1.51 -1.39 8.55
N VAL A 186 0.99 -0.41 7.82
CA VAL A 186 1.62 0.12 6.60
C VAL A 186 1.90 1.60 6.77
N ARG A 187 3.06 2.04 6.30
CA ARG A 187 3.46 3.45 6.27
C ARG A 187 2.96 4.15 5.00
N PRO A 188 2.81 5.48 4.99
CA PRO A 188 2.44 6.26 3.80
C PRO A 188 3.33 6.07 2.56
N ASP A 189 4.56 5.58 2.75
CA ASP A 189 5.53 5.29 1.70
C ASP A 189 5.49 3.82 1.20
N PHE A 190 4.43 3.06 1.52
CA PHE A 190 4.21 1.66 1.10
C PHE A 190 5.09 0.65 1.80
N ILE A 191 5.82 1.05 2.83
CA ILE A 191 6.64 0.14 3.60
C ILE A 191 5.79 -0.49 4.70
N VAL A 192 5.88 -1.81 4.78
CA VAL A 192 5.26 -2.60 5.83
C VAL A 192 6.05 -2.35 7.12
N PHE A 193 5.36 -1.83 8.14
CA PHE A 193 5.88 -1.75 9.48
C PHE A 193 5.89 -3.14 10.13
N SER A 194 4.78 -3.87 10.08
CA SER A 194 4.66 -5.23 10.62
C SER A 194 3.49 -6.00 9.98
N GLN A 195 3.54 -7.32 10.07
CA GLN A 195 2.46 -8.24 9.67
C GLN A 195 1.97 -9.06 10.87
N ALA A 196 0.66 -9.21 11.00
CA ALA A 196 0.00 -9.94 12.07
C ALA A 196 -1.01 -10.95 11.50
N LYS A 197 -1.09 -12.13 12.12
CA LYS A 197 -2.08 -13.18 11.80
C LYS A 197 -3.37 -13.06 12.62
N SER A 198 -3.34 -12.34 13.75
CA SER A 198 -4.46 -12.16 14.67
C SER A 198 -4.54 -10.72 15.20
N ILE A 199 -5.69 -10.37 15.78
CA ILE A 199 -5.89 -9.08 16.46
C ILE A 199 -4.97 -8.96 17.68
N GLU A 200 -4.71 -10.05 18.39
CA GLU A 200 -3.77 -10.08 19.52
C GLU A 200 -2.35 -9.72 19.09
N ASP A 201 -1.86 -10.31 17.99
CA ASP A 201 -0.56 -9.97 17.43
C ASP A 201 -0.51 -8.49 17.04
N LEU A 202 -1.58 -7.98 16.41
CA LEU A 202 -1.70 -6.58 16.02
C LEU A 202 -1.63 -5.65 17.25
N ALA A 203 -2.35 -5.96 18.32
CA ALA A 203 -2.32 -5.17 19.56
C ALA A 203 -0.91 -5.11 20.16
N GLY A 204 -0.20 -6.24 20.18
CA GLY A 204 1.21 -6.29 20.57
C GLY A 204 2.10 -5.41 19.69
N GLN A 205 1.85 -5.39 18.38
CA GLN A 205 2.58 -4.58 17.40
C GLN A 205 2.33 -3.08 17.55
N LEU A 206 1.10 -2.67 17.84
CA LEU A 206 0.76 -1.28 18.16
C LEU A 206 1.52 -0.82 19.41
N GLY A 207 1.61 -1.67 20.44
CA GLY A 207 2.41 -1.39 21.64
C GLY A 207 3.92 -1.24 21.34
N GLN A 208 4.46 -2.02 20.39
CA GLN A 208 5.84 -1.89 19.94
C GLN A 208 6.06 -0.61 19.12
N ALA A 209 5.11 -0.25 18.25
CA ALA A 209 5.15 1.02 17.51
C ALA A 209 5.22 2.22 18.46
N LYS A 210 4.40 2.22 19.53
CA LYS A 210 4.44 3.24 20.58
C LYS A 210 5.83 3.37 21.23
N LYS A 211 6.46 2.24 21.56
CA LYS A 211 7.81 2.21 22.17
C LYS A 211 8.88 2.75 21.21
N LEU A 212 8.84 2.36 19.94
CA LEU A 212 9.81 2.85 18.93
C LEU A 212 9.68 4.35 18.66
N LEU A 213 8.47 4.89 18.76
CA LEU A 213 8.22 6.32 18.62
C LEU A 213 8.67 7.12 19.84
N ALA A 214 8.56 6.55 21.05
CA ALA A 214 9.03 7.20 22.27
C ALA A 214 10.57 7.23 22.42
N GLN A 215 11.29 6.44 21.63
CA GLN A 215 12.76 6.36 21.65
C GLN A 215 13.45 7.34 20.69
N LYS A 216 12.67 8.09 19.88
CA LYS A 216 13.16 9.11 18.95
C LYS A 216 12.79 10.50 19.43
#